data_AF-A0A6S6XLX9-F1
#
_entry.id   AF-A0A6S6XLX9-F1
#
_cell.length_a   1.000
_cell.length_b   1.000
_cell.length_c   1.000
_cell.angle_alpha   90.00
_cell.angle_beta   90.00
_cell.angle_gamma   90.00
#
_symmetry.space_group_name_H-M   'P 1'
#
loop_
_entity.id
_entity.type
_entity.pdbx_description
1 polymer ?
#
loop_
_entity_poly.entity_id
_entity_poly.type
_entity_poly.pdbx_seq_one_letter_code
_entity_poly.pdbx_strand_id
1 'polypeptide(L)'
;MLKLIHADLYKTFHRAYFFLLTAVVSALCVVMVFALRGGEAGNWSAAVSLGAMLLSYPVFLLPMLTQIIYAEEFRDHTLKNTMSYGTDRTVLYLSKWLTVIILGVVMTVVVLAFYFGSTALVLTRDSAFRWELVREFFVRLSAACAVYVAAISMSVFFIQLLNKSTLAIFLYYGCFYLSDLILKLLHLDKGIDYLLKTQISAIAGNPLANLQTPVVISLVTMAVFFLAGIVFFRKEDFS
;
A
#
# COMPACT_ATOMS: atom_id res chain seq x y z
N MET A 1 6.42 -22.69 0.21
CA MET A 1 6.28 -21.21 0.15
C MET A 1 6.34 -20.68 -1.27
N LEU A 2 7.49 -20.77 -1.97
CA LEU A 2 7.63 -20.20 -3.33
C LEU A 2 6.60 -20.73 -4.34
N LYS A 3 6.25 -22.03 -4.29
CA LYS A 3 5.19 -22.60 -5.14
C LYS A 3 3.81 -22.00 -4.87
N LEU A 4 3.49 -21.66 -3.61
CA LEU A 4 2.23 -21.02 -3.24
C LEU A 4 2.18 -19.58 -3.75
N ILE A 5 3.28 -18.84 -3.55
CA ILE A 5 3.43 -17.47 -4.06
C ILE A 5 3.29 -17.46 -5.59
N HIS A 6 3.98 -18.38 -6.28
CA HIS A 6 3.89 -18.49 -7.73
C HIS A 6 2.47 -18.80 -8.20
N ALA A 7 1.75 -19.69 -7.51
CA ALA A 7 0.36 -20.00 -7.82
C ALA A 7 -0.55 -18.77 -7.65
N ASP A 8 -0.43 -18.04 -6.54
CA ASP A 8 -1.23 -16.84 -6.28
C ASP A 8 -0.92 -15.71 -7.28
N LEU A 9 0.36 -15.51 -7.63
CA LEU A 9 0.77 -14.56 -8.67
C LEU A 9 0.21 -14.97 -10.02
N TYR A 10 0.37 -16.23 -10.42
CA TYR A 10 -0.10 -16.74 -11.71
C TYR A 10 -1.61 -16.48 -11.88
N LYS A 11 -2.41 -16.83 -10.87
CA LYS A 11 -3.85 -16.56 -10.90
C LYS A 11 -4.17 -15.08 -11.00
N THR A 12 -3.47 -14.25 -10.22
CA THR A 12 -3.71 -12.80 -10.21
C THR A 12 -3.35 -12.15 -11.55
N PHE A 13 -2.26 -12.57 -12.19
CA PHE A 13 -1.87 -12.12 -13.53
C PHE A 13 -2.76 -12.63 -14.67
N HIS A 14 -3.65 -13.59 -14.42
CA HIS A 14 -4.65 -14.00 -15.41
C HIS A 14 -6.02 -13.35 -15.18
N ARG A 15 -6.16 -12.51 -14.15
CA ARG A 15 -7.40 -11.82 -13.83
C ARG A 15 -7.41 -10.40 -14.38
N ALA A 16 -8.49 -10.05 -15.06
CA ALA A 16 -8.70 -8.71 -15.59
C ALA A 16 -8.73 -7.63 -14.48
N TYR A 17 -9.17 -7.98 -13.27
CA TYR A 17 -9.38 -7.00 -12.19
C TYR A 17 -8.08 -6.30 -11.75
N PHE A 18 -6.95 -7.01 -11.62
CA PHE A 18 -5.67 -6.39 -11.26
C PHE A 18 -5.17 -5.42 -12.34
N PHE A 19 -5.28 -5.82 -13.61
CA PHE A 19 -4.91 -4.95 -14.74
C PHE A 19 -5.86 -3.76 -14.86
N LEU A 20 -7.15 -3.95 -14.65
CA LEU A 20 -8.14 -2.86 -14.69
C LEU A 20 -7.84 -1.84 -13.59
N LEU A 21 -7.59 -2.28 -12.35
CA LEU A 21 -7.22 -1.40 -11.25
C LEU A 21 -5.92 -0.64 -11.58
N THR A 22 -4.89 -1.33 -12.05
CA THR A 22 -3.60 -0.72 -12.42
C THR A 22 -3.74 0.26 -13.58
N ALA A 23 -4.54 -0.08 -14.59
CA ALA A 23 -4.80 0.75 -15.75
C ALA A 23 -5.58 2.01 -15.37
N VAL A 24 -6.61 1.91 -14.52
CA VAL A 24 -7.38 3.06 -14.05
C VAL A 24 -6.48 4.03 -13.27
N VAL A 25 -5.67 3.52 -12.34
CA VAL A 25 -4.76 4.36 -11.56
C VAL A 25 -3.70 5.01 -12.46
N SER A 26 -3.14 4.26 -13.40
CA SER A 26 -2.16 4.79 -14.36
C SER A 26 -2.78 5.84 -15.29
N ALA A 27 -4.01 5.62 -15.77
CA ALA A 27 -4.74 6.58 -16.59
C ALA A 27 -5.04 7.87 -15.82
N LEU A 28 -5.43 7.78 -14.55
CA LEU A 28 -5.61 8.94 -13.69
C LEU A 28 -4.31 9.75 -13.53
N CYS A 29 -3.18 9.08 -13.32
CA CYS A 29 -1.87 9.73 -13.27
C CYS A 29 -1.55 10.48 -14.58
N VAL A 30 -1.82 9.87 -15.73
CA VAL A 30 -1.61 10.50 -17.05
C VAL A 30 -2.53 11.72 -17.21
N VAL A 31 -3.83 11.57 -16.94
CA VAL A 31 -4.80 12.67 -17.00
C VAL A 31 -4.37 13.84 -16.11
N MET A 32 -3.88 13.55 -14.91
CA MET A 32 -3.37 14.57 -13.99
C MET A 32 -2.18 15.33 -14.58
N VAL A 33 -1.21 14.62 -15.17
CA VAL A 33 -0.06 15.24 -15.84
C VAL A 33 -0.50 16.11 -17.02
N PHE A 34 -1.46 15.65 -17.81
CA PHE A 34 -2.05 16.43 -18.89
C PHE A 34 -2.76 17.70 -18.37
N ALA A 35 -3.43 17.63 -17.24
CA ALA A 35 -4.09 18.78 -16.63
C ALA A 35 -3.11 19.84 -16.11
N LEU A 36 -1.87 19.46 -15.76
CA LEU A 36 -0.82 20.40 -15.37
C LEU A 36 -0.24 21.19 -16.55
N ARG A 37 -0.49 20.74 -17.80
CA ARG A 37 0.03 21.37 -18.99
C ARG A 37 -0.56 22.79 -19.16
N GLY A 38 0.33 23.79 -19.27
CA GLY A 38 -0.07 25.18 -19.49
C GLY A 38 -0.40 25.98 -18.23
N GLY A 39 -0.34 25.37 -17.05
CA GLY A 39 -0.37 26.09 -15.77
C GLY A 39 1.04 26.44 -15.26
N GLU A 40 1.12 27.23 -14.19
CA GLU A 40 2.40 27.61 -13.54
C GLU A 40 3.18 26.38 -13.00
N ALA A 41 2.48 25.27 -12.75
CA ALA A 41 3.07 23.99 -12.36
C ALA A 41 3.36 23.03 -13.56
N GLY A 42 3.34 23.56 -14.78
CA GLY A 42 3.51 22.81 -16.04
C GLY A 42 4.95 22.37 -16.37
N ASN A 43 5.77 22.12 -15.35
CA ASN A 43 7.21 21.87 -15.47
C ASN A 43 7.62 20.56 -14.79
N TRP A 44 8.77 20.00 -15.18
CA TRP A 44 9.31 18.76 -14.60
C TRP A 44 9.57 18.85 -13.09
N SER A 45 10.07 19.99 -12.60
CA SER A 45 10.35 20.21 -11.17
C SER A 45 9.08 20.11 -10.31
N ALA A 46 8.02 20.78 -10.74
CA ALA A 46 6.71 20.74 -10.09
C ALA A 46 6.09 19.34 -10.13
N ALA A 47 6.21 18.62 -11.26
CA ALA A 47 5.74 17.25 -11.39
C ALA A 47 6.44 16.29 -10.41
N VAL A 48 7.77 16.37 -10.25
CA VAL A 48 8.48 15.51 -9.29
C VAL A 48 8.05 15.80 -7.85
N SER A 49 7.92 17.07 -7.47
CA SER A 49 7.46 17.48 -6.15
C SER A 49 6.02 17.03 -5.87
N LEU A 50 5.14 17.16 -6.86
CA LEU A 50 3.76 16.69 -6.79
C LEU A 50 3.71 15.16 -6.68
N GLY A 51 4.56 14.45 -7.43
CA GLY A 51 4.73 13.00 -7.31
C GLY A 51 5.08 12.56 -5.90
N ALA A 52 5.94 13.31 -5.19
CA ALA A 52 6.26 13.04 -3.79
C ALA A 52 5.05 13.20 -2.85
N MET A 53 4.18 14.17 -3.10
CA MET A 53 2.92 14.32 -2.35
C MET A 53 1.93 13.18 -2.65
N LEU A 54 1.91 12.72 -3.90
CA LEU A 54 1.04 11.63 -4.34
C LEU A 54 1.36 10.28 -3.69
N LEU A 55 2.55 10.10 -3.09
CA LEU A 55 2.92 8.89 -2.34
C LEU A 55 2.03 8.63 -1.12
N SER A 56 1.21 9.57 -0.69
CA SER A 56 0.25 9.35 0.40
C SER A 56 -0.99 8.55 0.00
N TYR A 57 -1.40 8.60 -1.28
CA TYR A 57 -2.64 8.01 -1.77
C TYR A 57 -2.63 6.48 -1.95
N PRO A 58 -1.51 5.81 -2.32
CA PRO A 58 -1.49 4.36 -2.50
C PRO A 58 -1.99 3.55 -1.30
N VAL A 59 -1.92 4.09 -0.08
CA VAL A 59 -2.44 3.43 1.14
C VAL A 59 -3.94 3.14 1.05
N PHE A 60 -4.69 3.93 0.31
CA PHE A 60 -6.10 3.67 0.03
C PHE A 60 -6.31 2.43 -0.84
N LEU A 61 -5.36 2.09 -1.70
CA LEU A 61 -5.49 0.98 -2.65
C LEU A 61 -5.07 -0.37 -2.05
N LEU A 62 -4.29 -0.38 -0.97
CA LEU A 62 -3.72 -1.59 -0.38
C LEU A 62 -4.77 -2.63 0.07
N PRO A 63 -5.92 -2.25 0.69
CA PRO A 63 -6.96 -3.22 1.04
C PRO A 63 -7.66 -3.87 -0.16
N MET A 64 -7.68 -3.18 -1.30
CA MET A 64 -8.19 -3.77 -2.53
C MET A 64 -7.21 -4.81 -3.08
N LEU A 65 -5.90 -4.55 -3.01
CA LEU A 65 -4.88 -5.52 -3.42
C LEU A 65 -4.90 -6.80 -2.56
N THR A 66 -5.05 -6.65 -1.24
CA THR A 66 -5.19 -7.80 -0.34
C THR A 66 -6.46 -8.58 -0.65
N GLN A 67 -7.59 -7.89 -0.90
CA GLN A 67 -8.83 -8.55 -1.30
C GLN A 67 -8.67 -9.40 -2.57
N ILE A 68 -7.93 -8.96 -3.59
CA ILE A 68 -7.77 -9.73 -4.84
C ILE A 68 -7.22 -11.14 -4.56
N ILE A 69 -6.24 -11.24 -3.67
CA ILE A 69 -5.60 -12.51 -3.31
C ILE A 69 -6.53 -13.37 -2.45
N TYR A 70 -7.24 -12.76 -1.50
CA TYR A 70 -8.08 -13.50 -0.55
C TYR A 70 -9.50 -13.81 -1.08
N ALA A 71 -9.99 -13.11 -2.11
CA ALA A 71 -11.36 -13.25 -2.60
C ALA A 71 -11.68 -14.65 -3.17
N GLU A 72 -10.70 -15.39 -3.72
CA GLU A 72 -10.92 -16.77 -4.15
C GLU A 72 -11.17 -17.71 -2.98
N GLU A 73 -10.38 -17.56 -1.94
CA GLU A 73 -10.37 -18.48 -0.80
C GLU A 73 -11.63 -18.39 0.04
N PHE A 74 -12.19 -17.19 0.16
CA PHE A 74 -13.49 -16.98 0.80
C PHE A 74 -14.66 -17.39 -0.09
N ARG A 75 -14.54 -17.26 -1.42
CA ARG A 75 -15.62 -17.62 -2.35
C ARG A 75 -15.72 -19.13 -2.57
N ASP A 76 -14.58 -19.81 -2.62
CA ASP A 76 -14.52 -21.23 -2.99
C ASP A 76 -14.33 -22.15 -1.77
N HIS A 77 -14.35 -21.60 -0.54
CA HIS A 77 -14.08 -22.30 0.73
C HIS A 77 -12.78 -23.13 0.76
N THR A 78 -11.85 -22.82 -0.15
CA THR A 78 -10.63 -23.60 -0.39
C THR A 78 -9.57 -23.48 0.70
N LEU A 79 -9.74 -22.54 1.64
CA LEU A 79 -8.92 -22.46 2.87
C LEU A 79 -8.98 -23.76 3.67
N LYS A 80 -10.17 -24.35 3.82
CA LYS A 80 -10.34 -25.62 4.54
C LYS A 80 -9.65 -26.77 3.79
N ASN A 81 -9.79 -26.83 2.46
CA ASN A 81 -9.15 -27.87 1.66
C ASN A 81 -7.62 -27.79 1.69
N THR A 82 -7.04 -26.60 1.58
CA THR A 82 -5.59 -26.39 1.59
C THR A 82 -4.97 -26.69 2.96
N MET A 83 -5.69 -26.41 4.04
CA MET A 83 -5.29 -26.79 5.40
C MET A 83 -5.39 -28.31 5.63
N SER A 84 -6.38 -28.99 5.05
CA SER A 84 -6.50 -30.46 5.11
C SER A 84 -5.35 -31.19 4.38
N TYR A 85 -4.68 -30.54 3.43
CA TYR A 85 -3.48 -31.09 2.77
C TYR A 85 -2.17 -30.93 3.58
N GLY A 86 -2.25 -30.50 4.85
CA GLY A 86 -1.10 -30.52 5.78
C GLY A 86 -0.11 -29.36 5.61
N THR A 87 -0.50 -28.27 4.96
CA THR A 87 0.34 -27.07 4.88
C THR A 87 0.28 -26.30 6.21
N ASP A 88 1.45 -25.95 6.76
CA ASP A 88 1.53 -25.11 7.98
C ASP A 88 0.82 -23.77 7.74
N ARG A 89 -0.09 -23.44 8.66
CA ARG A 89 -0.88 -22.21 8.67
C ARG A 89 0.01 -20.97 8.62
N THR A 90 1.13 -20.98 9.34
CA THR A 90 2.09 -19.87 9.37
C THR A 90 2.70 -19.63 7.98
N VAL A 91 2.98 -20.70 7.25
CA VAL A 91 3.58 -20.70 5.90
C VAL A 91 2.59 -20.14 4.87
N LEU A 92 1.30 -20.45 5.00
CA LEU A 92 0.24 -19.93 4.14
C LEU A 92 0.06 -18.42 4.34
N TYR A 93 -0.05 -17.96 5.60
CA TYR A 93 -0.15 -16.54 5.93
C TYR A 93 1.04 -15.73 5.38
N LEU A 94 2.27 -16.19 5.65
CA LEU A 94 3.49 -15.58 5.15
C LEU A 94 3.54 -15.51 3.62
N SER A 95 3.13 -16.59 2.94
CA SER A 95 3.13 -16.61 1.48
C SER A 95 2.21 -15.54 0.90
N LYS A 96 1.01 -15.38 1.46
CA LYS A 96 0.04 -14.37 0.99
C LYS A 96 0.50 -12.95 1.25
N TRP A 97 0.98 -12.69 2.46
CA TRP A 97 1.53 -11.40 2.82
C TRP A 97 2.64 -10.98 1.84
N LEU A 98 3.54 -11.91 1.49
CA LEU A 98 4.61 -11.66 0.52
C LEU A 98 4.07 -11.47 -0.90
N THR A 99 3.08 -12.26 -1.32
CA THR A 99 2.42 -12.08 -2.63
C THR A 99 1.81 -10.68 -2.77
N VAL A 100 1.13 -10.16 -1.74
CA VAL A 100 0.56 -8.79 -1.77
C VAL A 100 1.67 -7.76 -1.95
N ILE A 101 2.80 -7.92 -1.24
CA ILE A 101 3.95 -7.01 -1.36
C ILE A 101 4.51 -7.03 -2.79
N ILE A 102 4.71 -8.21 -3.38
CA ILE A 102 5.20 -8.34 -4.76
C ILE A 102 4.24 -7.64 -5.73
N LEU A 103 2.93 -7.87 -5.62
CA LEU A 103 1.94 -7.21 -6.48
C LEU A 103 1.94 -5.69 -6.30
N GLY A 104 2.05 -5.21 -5.07
CA GLY A 104 2.17 -3.78 -4.78
C GLY A 104 3.41 -3.16 -5.41
N VAL A 105 4.56 -3.85 -5.39
CA VAL A 105 5.79 -3.40 -6.06
C VAL A 105 5.60 -3.35 -7.58
N VAL A 106 5.04 -4.41 -8.18
CA VAL A 106 4.75 -4.44 -9.63
C VAL A 106 3.84 -3.29 -10.03
N MET A 107 2.74 -3.08 -9.29
CA MET A 107 1.81 -1.98 -9.54
C MET A 107 2.51 -0.61 -9.41
N THR A 108 3.35 -0.44 -8.39
CA THR A 108 4.11 0.80 -8.17
C THR A 108 5.03 1.09 -9.36
N VAL A 109 5.79 0.10 -9.84
CA VAL A 109 6.70 0.26 -10.99
C VAL A 109 5.93 0.70 -12.23
N VAL A 110 4.79 0.06 -12.52
CA VAL A 110 3.95 0.39 -13.67
C VAL A 110 3.42 1.83 -13.54
N VAL A 111 2.81 2.18 -12.41
CA VAL A 111 2.24 3.52 -12.19
C VAL A 111 3.31 4.61 -12.29
N LEU A 112 4.48 4.40 -11.71
CA LEU A 112 5.60 5.35 -11.80
C LEU A 112 6.11 5.51 -13.24
N ALA A 113 6.17 4.41 -14.01
CA ALA A 113 6.56 4.47 -15.42
C ALA A 113 5.56 5.31 -16.24
N PHE A 114 4.25 5.16 -16.02
CA PHE A 114 3.23 5.99 -16.67
C PHE A 114 3.28 7.44 -16.21
N TYR A 115 3.49 7.71 -14.92
CA TYR A 115 3.56 9.06 -14.39
C TYR A 115 4.78 9.84 -14.90
N PHE A 116 5.98 9.28 -14.77
CA PHE A 116 7.19 9.94 -15.24
C PHE A 116 7.32 9.90 -16.77
N GLY A 117 6.83 8.83 -17.41
CA GLY A 117 6.77 8.74 -18.87
C GLY A 117 5.87 9.82 -19.48
N SER A 118 4.67 10.04 -18.92
CA SER A 118 3.80 11.14 -19.35
C SER A 118 4.39 12.51 -19.04
N THR A 119 5.06 12.66 -17.88
CA THR A 119 5.75 13.92 -17.53
C THR A 119 6.81 14.28 -18.57
N ALA A 120 7.63 13.30 -18.97
CA ALA A 120 8.68 13.49 -19.97
C ALA A 120 8.14 13.84 -21.37
N LEU A 121 6.95 13.34 -21.72
CA LEU A 121 6.32 13.57 -23.03
C LEU A 121 5.51 14.87 -23.10
N VAL A 122 4.87 15.27 -22.00
CA VAL A 122 3.86 16.35 -21.99
C VAL A 122 4.39 17.66 -21.43
N LEU A 123 5.27 17.61 -20.43
CA LEU A 123 5.73 18.79 -19.69
C LEU A 123 7.11 19.24 -20.17
N THR A 124 7.39 20.53 -20.01
CA THR A 124 8.69 21.09 -20.40
C THR A 124 9.72 20.97 -19.30
N ARG A 125 10.98 20.81 -19.68
CA ARG A 125 12.10 20.74 -18.74
C ARG A 125 12.52 22.15 -18.32
N ASP A 126 12.45 22.41 -17.03
CA ASP A 126 12.89 23.65 -16.40
C ASP A 126 14.37 23.58 -15.98
N SER A 127 15.04 24.73 -16.00
CA SER A 127 16.34 25.00 -15.35
C SER A 127 16.40 24.64 -13.86
N ALA A 128 15.28 24.72 -13.14
CA ALA A 128 15.16 24.34 -11.73
C ALA A 128 15.13 22.81 -11.50
N PHE A 129 15.04 22.01 -12.58
CA PHE A 129 15.10 20.56 -12.47
C PHE A 129 16.54 20.12 -12.16
N ARG A 130 16.75 19.67 -10.92
CA ARG A 130 18.04 19.15 -10.45
C ARG A 130 17.94 17.69 -10.07
N TRP A 131 19.08 17.00 -10.14
CA TRP A 131 19.18 15.61 -9.73
C TRP A 131 18.82 15.39 -8.25
N GLU A 132 18.99 16.41 -7.42
CA GLU A 132 18.57 16.36 -6.02
C GLU A 132 17.08 16.00 -5.89
N LEU A 133 16.17 16.64 -6.64
CA LEU A 133 14.72 16.39 -6.56
C LEU A 133 14.36 14.93 -6.83
N VAL A 134 15.03 14.32 -7.82
CA VAL A 134 14.85 12.91 -8.15
C VAL A 134 15.32 12.03 -6.99
N ARG A 135 16.48 12.34 -6.41
CA ARG A 135 16.99 11.64 -5.22
C ARG A 135 16.03 11.78 -4.04
N GLU A 136 15.51 12.97 -3.78
CA GLU A 136 14.53 13.20 -2.70
C GLU A 136 13.28 12.35 -2.88
N PHE A 137 12.76 12.30 -4.11
CA PHE A 137 11.61 11.47 -4.45
C PHE A 137 11.87 9.98 -4.14
N PHE A 138 13.02 9.43 -4.57
CA PHE A 138 13.35 8.03 -4.30
C PHE A 138 13.55 7.74 -2.80
N VAL A 139 14.14 8.67 -2.04
CA VAL A 139 14.27 8.54 -0.58
C VAL A 139 12.88 8.52 0.06
N ARG A 140 11.98 9.43 -0.32
CA ARG A 140 10.59 9.45 0.18
C ARG A 140 9.81 8.20 -0.23
N LEU A 141 9.99 7.71 -1.46
CA LEU A 141 9.41 6.46 -1.94
C LEU A 141 9.87 5.29 -1.08
N SER A 142 11.17 5.19 -0.78
CA SER A 142 11.69 4.12 0.08
C SER A 142 11.12 4.17 1.51
N ALA A 143 10.95 5.37 2.07
CA ALA A 143 10.30 5.55 3.37
C ALA A 143 8.81 5.20 3.32
N ALA A 144 8.10 5.59 2.26
CA ALA A 144 6.69 5.26 2.04
C ALA A 144 6.47 3.75 1.88
N CYS A 145 7.41 3.01 1.28
CA CYS A 145 7.36 1.55 1.20
C CYS A 145 7.25 0.90 2.59
N ALA A 146 7.93 1.43 3.61
CA ALA A 146 7.80 0.92 4.98
C ALA A 146 6.37 1.09 5.52
N VAL A 147 5.73 2.23 5.24
CA VAL A 147 4.31 2.47 5.58
C VAL A 147 3.40 1.51 4.81
N TYR A 148 3.66 1.29 3.52
CA TYR A 148 2.85 0.40 2.70
C TYR A 148 2.88 -1.04 3.23
N VAL A 149 4.05 -1.53 3.62
CA VAL A 149 4.19 -2.88 4.20
C VAL A 149 3.46 -2.97 5.55
N ALA A 150 3.51 -1.92 6.38
CA ALA A 150 2.75 -1.86 7.63
C ALA A 150 1.23 -1.89 7.37
N ALA A 151 0.75 -1.11 6.41
CA ALA A 151 -0.64 -1.05 6.00
C ALA A 151 -1.13 -2.38 5.39
N ILE A 152 -0.30 -3.05 4.57
CA ILE A 152 -0.59 -4.40 4.07
C ILE A 152 -0.76 -5.37 5.24
N SER A 153 0.14 -5.34 6.22
CA SER A 153 0.07 -6.20 7.41
C SER A 153 -1.23 -6.00 8.19
N MET A 154 -1.63 -4.74 8.39
CA MET A 154 -2.90 -4.37 9.03
C MET A 154 -4.12 -4.85 8.22
N SER A 155 -4.10 -4.68 6.89
CA SER A 155 -5.19 -5.12 6.01
C SER A 155 -5.34 -6.65 6.00
N VAL A 156 -4.24 -7.39 5.89
CA VAL A 156 -4.22 -8.86 5.93
C VAL A 156 -4.75 -9.35 7.29
N PHE A 157 -4.37 -8.72 8.39
CA PHE A 157 -4.88 -9.03 9.73
C PHE A 157 -6.41 -8.88 9.82
N PHE A 158 -6.98 -7.77 9.31
CA PHE A 158 -8.43 -7.57 9.36
C PHE A 158 -9.22 -8.51 8.45
N ILE A 159 -8.68 -8.85 7.29
CA ILE A 159 -9.28 -9.85 6.39
C ILE A 159 -9.39 -11.20 7.12
N GLN A 160 -8.35 -11.57 7.86
CA GLN A 160 -8.34 -12.80 8.63
C GLN A 160 -9.32 -12.74 9.82
N LEU A 161 -9.29 -11.66 10.59
CA LEU A 161 -10.14 -11.47 11.77
C LEU A 161 -11.64 -11.61 11.47
N LEU A 162 -12.08 -11.10 10.32
CA LEU A 162 -13.51 -11.06 9.98
C LEU A 162 -13.97 -12.21 9.09
N ASN A 163 -13.04 -13.01 8.53
CA ASN A 163 -13.32 -14.08 7.56
C ASN A 163 -14.26 -13.64 6.40
N LYS A 164 -14.31 -12.33 6.12
CA LYS A 164 -15.18 -11.66 5.15
C LYS A 164 -14.42 -10.50 4.53
N SER A 165 -14.09 -10.62 3.25
CA SER A 165 -13.26 -9.64 2.54
C SER A 165 -13.83 -8.22 2.55
N THR A 166 -15.15 -8.07 2.42
CA THR A 166 -15.78 -6.74 2.30
C THR A 166 -15.79 -5.98 3.62
N LEU A 167 -16.15 -6.65 4.72
CA LEU A 167 -16.18 -6.01 6.05
C LEU A 167 -14.77 -5.62 6.51
N ALA A 168 -13.77 -6.41 6.17
CA ALA A 168 -12.37 -6.12 6.49
C ALA A 168 -11.85 -4.84 5.85
N ILE A 169 -12.28 -4.53 4.62
CA ILE A 169 -11.91 -3.28 3.93
C ILE A 169 -12.54 -2.08 4.64
N PHE A 170 -13.83 -2.17 5.00
CA PHE A 170 -14.49 -1.12 5.76
C PHE A 170 -13.86 -0.91 7.13
N LEU A 171 -13.51 -1.99 7.83
CA LEU A 171 -12.80 -1.90 9.10
C LEU A 171 -11.43 -1.26 8.94
N TYR A 172 -10.68 -1.62 7.89
CA TYR A 172 -9.40 -0.99 7.58
C TYR A 172 -9.56 0.52 7.38
N TYR A 173 -10.49 0.96 6.52
CA TYR A 173 -10.70 2.39 6.31
C TYR A 173 -11.19 3.11 7.56
N GLY A 174 -12.08 2.47 8.33
CA GLY A 174 -12.52 2.97 9.63
C GLY A 174 -11.35 3.18 10.57
N CYS A 175 -10.54 2.15 10.82
CA CYS A 175 -9.39 2.26 11.72
C CYS A 175 -8.32 3.22 11.19
N PHE A 176 -8.07 3.27 9.88
CA PHE A 176 -7.02 4.13 9.31
C PHE A 176 -7.41 5.61 9.31
N TYR A 177 -8.65 5.94 8.94
CA TYR A 177 -9.10 7.33 8.79
C TYR A 177 -9.80 7.89 10.03
N LEU A 178 -10.58 7.08 10.76
CA LEU A 178 -11.32 7.53 11.95
C LEU A 178 -10.44 7.57 13.20
N SER A 179 -9.31 6.85 13.25
CA SER A 179 -8.42 6.84 14.43
C SER A 179 -7.96 8.24 14.83
N ASP A 180 -7.60 9.07 13.86
CA ASP A 180 -7.23 10.48 14.07
C ASP A 180 -8.39 11.29 14.68
N LEU A 181 -9.62 11.09 14.18
CA LEU A 181 -10.81 11.78 14.70
C LEU A 181 -11.16 11.33 16.13
N ILE A 182 -11.04 10.04 16.42
CA ILE A 182 -11.32 9.48 17.75
C ILE A 182 -10.29 9.99 18.77
N LEU A 183 -9.00 10.03 18.40
CA LEU A 183 -7.95 10.53 19.29
C LEU A 183 -8.09 12.04 19.55
N LYS A 184 -8.46 12.83 18.53
CA LYS A 184 -8.83 14.24 18.70
C LYS A 184 -10.02 14.42 19.62
N LEU A 185 -11.06 13.59 19.46
CA LEU A 185 -12.25 13.62 20.31
C LEU A 185 -11.92 13.30 21.77
N LEU A 186 -10.99 12.39 22.01
CA LEU A 186 -10.52 11.99 23.33
C LEU A 186 -9.39 12.90 23.89
N HIS A 187 -9.05 13.99 23.21
CA HIS A 187 -7.97 14.92 23.60
C HIS A 187 -6.59 14.23 23.79
N LEU A 188 -6.37 13.12 23.07
CA LEU A 188 -5.12 12.34 23.09
C LEU A 188 -4.23 12.74 21.91
N ASP A 189 -3.89 14.03 21.84
CA ASP A 189 -3.20 14.63 20.69
C ASP A 189 -1.83 13.98 20.41
N LYS A 190 -1.13 13.53 21.46
CA LYS A 190 0.17 12.82 21.32
C LYS A 190 0.06 11.44 20.67
N GLY A 191 -1.12 10.82 20.70
CA GLY A 191 -1.33 9.51 20.06
C GLY A 191 -1.43 9.61 18.53
N ILE A 192 -1.81 10.79 18.03
CA ILE A 192 -1.97 11.06 16.60
C ILE A 192 -0.60 10.98 15.89
N ASP A 193 0.47 11.37 16.59
CA ASP A 193 1.85 11.32 16.10
C ASP A 193 2.38 9.90 15.87
N TYR A 194 1.66 8.85 16.27
CA TYR A 194 2.05 7.45 16.05
C TYR A 194 1.18 6.74 15.00
N LEU A 195 0.20 7.41 14.42
CA LEU A 195 -0.68 6.83 13.41
C LEU A 195 0.04 6.67 12.06
N LEU A 196 -0.22 5.58 11.34
CA LEU A 196 0.30 5.39 9.99
C LEU A 196 -0.13 6.51 9.02
N LYS A 197 -1.33 7.08 9.24
CA LYS A 197 -1.86 8.23 8.49
C LYS A 197 -0.98 9.47 8.66
N THR A 198 -0.52 9.76 9.88
CA THR A 198 0.33 10.92 10.13
C THR A 198 1.75 10.69 9.64
N GLN A 199 2.26 9.45 9.74
CA GLN A 199 3.57 9.11 9.19
C GLN A 199 3.63 9.28 7.68
N ILE A 200 2.57 8.90 6.95
CA ILE A 200 2.60 9.06 5.50
C ILE A 200 2.46 10.52 5.06
N SER A 201 1.66 11.33 5.77
CA SER A 201 1.64 12.77 5.54
C SER A 201 2.96 13.44 5.93
N ALA A 202 3.63 12.94 6.97
CA ALA A 202 4.94 13.42 7.39
C ALA A 202 6.01 13.13 6.31
N ILE A 203 5.97 11.97 5.65
CA ILE A 203 6.87 11.65 4.53
C ILE A 203 6.63 12.57 3.32
N ALA A 204 5.38 12.97 3.10
CA ALA A 204 5.02 13.92 2.03
C ALA A 204 5.41 15.38 2.36
N GLY A 205 5.35 15.79 3.63
CA GLY A 205 5.52 17.19 4.04
C GLY A 205 6.86 17.55 4.69
N ASN A 206 7.51 16.64 5.41
CA ASN A 206 8.66 16.97 6.25
C ASN A 206 10.00 16.99 5.49
N PRO A 207 11.01 17.71 6.01
CA PRO A 207 12.39 17.64 5.52
C PRO A 207 12.96 16.22 5.62
N LEU A 208 13.84 15.85 4.68
CA LEU A 208 14.44 14.52 4.56
C LEU A 208 15.13 14.02 5.84
N ALA A 209 15.67 14.95 6.65
CA ALA A 209 16.37 14.64 7.89
C ALA A 209 15.49 13.94 8.94
N ASN A 210 14.17 14.16 8.89
CA ASN A 210 13.23 13.64 9.89
C ASN A 210 12.48 12.39 9.42
N LEU A 211 12.93 11.74 8.33
CA LEU A 211 12.27 10.55 7.77
C LEU A 211 12.55 9.26 8.55
N GLN A 212 13.48 9.26 9.51
CA GLN A 212 13.79 8.08 10.31
C GLN A 212 12.62 7.71 11.25
N THR A 213 12.02 8.69 11.91
CA THR A 213 10.90 8.50 12.83
C THR A 213 9.68 7.81 12.18
N PRO A 214 9.19 8.27 11.01
CA PRO A 214 8.07 7.60 10.32
C PRO A 214 8.38 6.17 9.89
N VAL A 215 9.62 5.89 9.49
CA VAL A 215 10.04 4.53 9.12
C VAL A 215 10.03 3.61 10.33
N VAL A 216 10.60 4.04 11.46
CA VAL A 216 10.63 3.24 12.69
C VAL A 216 9.22 2.94 13.19
N ILE A 217 8.36 3.96 13.26
CA ILE A 217 6.96 3.78 13.70
C ILE A 217 6.25 2.77 12.79
N SER A 218 6.43 2.89 11.47
CA SER A 218 5.83 1.96 10.50
C SER A 218 6.32 0.53 10.68
N LEU A 219 7.61 0.32 10.93
CA LEU A 219 8.17 -1.01 11.17
C LEU A 219 7.66 -1.63 12.48
N VAL A 220 7.50 -0.83 13.54
CA VAL A 220 6.90 -1.29 14.80
C VAL A 220 5.44 -1.67 14.58
N THR A 221 4.65 -0.84 13.90
CA THR A 221 3.25 -1.14 13.58
C THR A 221 3.13 -2.39 12.71
N MET A 222 3.99 -2.54 11.71
CA MET A 222 4.09 -3.75 10.89
C MET A 222 4.32 -4.97 11.77
N ALA A 223 5.32 -4.94 12.65
CA ALA A 223 5.65 -6.07 13.53
C ALA A 223 4.50 -6.45 14.45
N VAL A 224 3.80 -5.46 15.03
CA VAL A 224 2.64 -5.70 15.91
C VAL A 224 1.51 -6.40 15.15
N PHE A 225 1.08 -5.88 14.00
CA PHE A 225 -0.01 -6.49 13.23
C PHE A 225 0.37 -7.84 12.61
N PHE A 226 1.63 -7.99 12.18
CA PHE A 226 2.14 -9.22 11.62
C PHE A 226 2.20 -10.34 12.67
N LEU A 227 2.74 -10.06 13.86
CA LEU A 227 2.77 -11.03 14.97
C LEU A 227 1.36 -11.34 15.48
N ALA A 228 0.50 -10.34 15.60
CA ALA A 228 -0.90 -10.53 15.96
C ALA A 228 -1.63 -11.44 14.95
N GLY A 229 -1.37 -11.24 13.65
CA GLY A 229 -1.89 -12.09 12.58
C GLY A 229 -1.44 -13.55 12.69
N ILE A 230 -0.15 -13.80 12.93
CA ILE A 230 0.37 -15.16 13.14
C ILE A 230 -0.26 -15.83 14.35
N VAL A 231 -0.36 -15.12 15.48
CA VAL A 231 -0.93 -15.67 16.72
C VAL A 231 -2.41 -15.98 16.55
N PHE A 232 -3.17 -15.09 15.91
CA PHE A 232 -4.60 -15.30 15.67
C PHE A 232 -4.83 -16.47 14.71
N PHE A 233 -4.06 -16.57 13.63
CA PHE A 233 -4.19 -17.64 12.65
C PHE A 233 -3.79 -19.02 13.19
N ARG A 234 -2.95 -19.07 14.23
CA ARG A 234 -2.66 -20.31 14.98
C ARG A 234 -3.81 -20.74 15.89
N LYS A 235 -4.60 -19.80 16.39
CA LYS A 235 -5.69 -20.04 17.36
C LYS A 235 -7.07 -20.20 16.73
N GLU A 236 -7.26 -19.82 15.46
CA GLU A 236 -8.51 -20.09 14.76
C GLU A 236 -8.71 -21.60 14.56
N ASP A 237 -9.59 -22.18 15.37
CA ASP A 237 -10.20 -23.48 15.10
C ASP A 237 -11.34 -23.27 14.10
N PHE A 238 -11.09 -23.58 12.83
CA PHE A 238 -12.13 -23.62 11.80
C PHE A 238 -13.03 -24.83 12.05
N SER A 239 -13.99 -24.68 12.97
CA SER A 239 -15.15 -25.59 13.03
C SER A 239 -16.04 -25.45 11.79
#